data_AF-E8V5N8-F1
#
_entry.id   AF-E8V5N8-F1
#
_cell.length_a   1.000
_cell.length_b   1.000
_cell.length_c   1.000
_cell.angle_alpha   90.00
_cell.angle_beta   90.00
_cell.angle_gamma   90.00
#
_symmetry.space_group_name_H-M   'P 1'
#
loop_
_entity.id
_entity.type
_entity.pdbx_description
1 polymer ?
#
loop_
_entity_poly.entity_id
_entity_poly.type
_entity_poly.pdbx_seq_one_letter_code
_entity_poly.pdbx_strand_id
1 'polypeptide(L)' 'MEAASFLWNATRGHRLTPWRSPYLLWRMETYTGRPADSIDAKFFFGTVWRERMQMLRFLRWIGELESHVSDRK' A
#
# COMPACT_ATOMS: atom_id res chain seq x y z
N MET A 1 -15.11 6.45 -6.01
CA MET A 1 -14.57 5.07 -5.90
C MET A 1 -13.16 5.04 -6.51
N GLU A 2 -12.26 5.93 -6.07
CA GLU A 2 -10.98 6.18 -6.77
C GLU A 2 -9.78 5.55 -6.03
N ALA A 3 -9.82 5.52 -4.70
CA ALA A 3 -8.73 5.00 -3.85
C ALA A 3 -8.37 3.52 -4.11
N ALA A 4 -9.36 2.69 -4.45
CA ALA A 4 -9.13 1.30 -4.83
C ALA A 4 -8.40 1.20 -6.18
N SER A 5 -8.68 2.12 -7.11
CA SER A 5 -8.05 2.20 -8.42
C SER A 5 -6.58 2.63 -8.30
N PHE A 6 -6.28 3.58 -7.41
CA PHE A 6 -4.90 3.97 -7.09
C PHE A 6 -4.09 2.78 -6.56
N LEU A 7 -4.61 2.06 -5.57
CA LEU A 7 -3.94 0.88 -5.01
C LEU A 7 -3.75 -0.22 -6.06
N TRP A 8 -4.74 -0.40 -6.94
CA TRP A 8 -4.72 -1.36 -8.04
C TRP A 8 -3.71 -1.01 -9.15
N ASN A 9 -3.44 0.27 -9.33
CA ASN A 9 -2.42 0.76 -10.27
C ASN A 9 -1.02 0.72 -9.63
N ALA A 10 -0.88 1.05 -8.34
CA ALA A 10 0.37 0.97 -7.60
C ALA A 10 0.88 -0.48 -7.43
N THR A 11 -0.03 -1.45 -7.42
CA THR A 11 0.30 -2.89 -7.37
C THR A 11 0.31 -3.57 -8.75
N ARG A 12 0.16 -2.80 -9.83
CA ARG A 12 0.12 -3.32 -11.21
C ARG A 12 1.48 -3.93 -11.58
N GLY A 13 1.45 -5.19 -12.03
CA GLY A 13 2.63 -5.98 -12.39
C GLY A 13 3.02 -7.07 -11.37
N HIS A 14 2.66 -6.91 -10.09
CA HIS A 14 2.96 -7.89 -9.04
C HIS A 14 1.71 -8.30 -8.25
N ARG A 15 0.54 -8.24 -8.88
CA ARG A 15 -0.77 -8.45 -8.25
C ARG A 15 -0.91 -9.82 -7.57
N LEU A 16 -0.26 -10.85 -8.13
CA LEU A 16 -0.29 -12.22 -7.60
C LEU A 16 0.84 -12.51 -6.61
N THR A 17 1.91 -11.72 -6.62
CA THR A 17 3.07 -11.87 -5.72
C THR A 17 3.55 -10.50 -5.21
N PRO A 18 2.73 -9.77 -4.43
CA PRO A 18 3.08 -8.42 -3.97
C PRO A 18 4.35 -8.39 -3.11
N TRP A 19 4.66 -9.48 -2.40
CA TRP A 19 5.91 -9.64 -1.63
C TRP A 19 7.18 -9.77 -2.50
N ARG A 20 7.06 -9.91 -3.83
CA ARG A 20 8.21 -9.86 -4.76
C ARG A 20 8.37 -8.50 -5.44
N SER A 21 7.44 -7.56 -5.20
CA SER A 21 7.53 -6.23 -5.81
C SER A 21 8.64 -5.43 -5.16
N PRO A 22 9.67 -4.98 -5.91
CA PRO A 22 10.78 -4.20 -5.36
C PRO A 22 10.29 -2.94 -4.62
N TYR A 23 9.25 -2.29 -5.15
CA TYR A 23 8.67 -1.11 -4.53
C TYR A 23 8.03 -1.41 -3.17
N LEU A 24 7.30 -2.52 -3.05
CA LEU A 24 6.63 -2.90 -1.79
C LEU A 24 7.63 -3.39 -0.75
N LEU A 25 8.66 -4.13 -1.19
CA LEU A 25 9.74 -4.57 -0.33
C LEU A 25 10.54 -3.39 0.24
N TRP A 26 10.88 -2.41 -0.60
CA TRP A 26 11.52 -1.18 -0.15
C TRP A 26 10.64 -0.37 0.81
N ARG A 27 9.32 -0.33 0.55
CA ARG A 27 8.36 0.29 1.47
C ARG A 27 8.36 -0.39 2.83
N MET A 28 8.35 -1.72 2.82
CA MET A 28 8.37 -2.52 4.03
C MET A 28 9.70 -2.39 4.78
N GLU A 29 10.82 -2.28 4.09
CA GLU A 29 12.13 -2.03 4.68
C GLU A 29 12.14 -0.73 5.47
N THR A 30 11.54 0.34 4.93
CA THR A 30 11.42 1.62 5.64
C THR A 30 10.55 1.50 6.90
N TYR A 31 9.45 0.75 6.83
CA TYR A 31 8.53 0.61 7.97
C TYR A 31 9.00 -0.37 9.05
N THR A 32 9.76 -1.40 8.67
CA THR A 32 10.12 -2.51 9.56
C THR A 32 11.60 -2.55 9.92
N GLY A 33 12.43 -1.75 9.25
CA GLY A 33 13.89 -1.74 9.43
C GLY A 33 14.58 -3.03 9.01
N ARG A 34 13.87 -3.94 8.31
CA ARG A 34 14.42 -5.21 7.82
C ARG A 34 14.79 -5.10 6.34
N PRO A 35 15.91 -5.71 5.92
CA PRO A 35 16.31 -5.73 4.53
C PRO A 35 15.24 -6.42 3.67
N ALA A 36 14.94 -5.83 2.52
CA ALA A 36 13.95 -6.28 1.54
C ALA A 36 14.02 -7.79 1.24
N ASP A 37 15.22 -8.35 1.11
CA ASP A 37 15.44 -9.77 0.79
C ASP A 37 15.08 -10.74 1.93
N SER A 38 14.95 -10.24 3.16
CA SER A 38 14.58 -11.05 4.35
C SER A 38 13.07 -11.10 4.59
N ILE A 39 12.28 -10.46 3.72
CA ILE A 39 10.83 -10.34 3.88
C ILE A 39 10.14 -11.51 3.19
N ASP A 40 9.72 -12.49 3.99
CA ASP A 40 8.88 -13.58 3.52
C ASP A 40 7.41 -13.15 3.36
N ALA A 41 6.67 -13.88 2.52
CA ALA A 41 5.25 -13.66 2.27
C ALA A 41 4.43 -13.60 3.57
N LYS A 42 4.73 -14.44 4.57
CA LYS A 42 4.03 -14.46 5.86
C LYS A 42 4.26 -13.17 6.66
N PHE A 43 5.49 -12.66 6.67
CA PHE A 43 5.83 -11.40 7.35
C PHE A 43 5.23 -10.21 6.61
N PHE A 44 5.27 -10.23 5.27
CA PHE A 44 4.62 -9.26 4.41
C PHE A 44 3.13 -9.18 4.71
N PHE A 45 2.39 -10.29 4.60
CA PHE A 45 0.96 -10.32 4.86
C PHE A 45 0.63 -10.00 6.33
N GLY A 46 1.42 -10.46 7.29
CA GLY A 46 1.23 -10.12 8.71
C GLY A 46 1.34 -8.62 8.98
N THR A 47 2.33 -7.96 8.36
CA THR A 47 2.53 -6.50 8.50
C THR A 47 1.45 -5.73 7.76
N VAL A 48 1.15 -6.08 6.51
CA VAL A 48 0.05 -5.47 5.75
C VAL A 48 -1.28 -5.63 6.48
N TRP A 49 -1.54 -6.78 7.09
CA TRP A 49 -2.76 -7.01 7.86
C TRP A 49 -2.81 -6.23 9.17
N ARG A 50 -1.68 -6.07 9.86
CA ARG A 50 -1.58 -5.23 11.06
C ARG A 50 -1.80 -3.75 10.74
N GLU A 51 -1.18 -3.28 9.65
CA GLU A 51 -1.27 -1.90 9.18
C GLU A 51 -2.53 -1.62 8.33
N ARG A 52 -3.37 -2.63 8.05
CA ARG A 52 -4.55 -2.48 7.18
C ARG A 52 -5.48 -1.37 7.62
N MET A 53 -5.60 -1.15 8.93
CA MET A 53 -6.44 -0.09 9.48
C MET A 53 -5.86 1.30 9.20
N GLN A 54 -4.53 1.44 9.24
CA GLN A 54 -3.82 2.66 8.84
C GLN A 54 -3.95 2.88 7.33
N MET A 55 -3.77 1.84 6.52
CA MET A 55 -3.97 1.93 5.06
C MET A 55 -5.42 2.30 4.71
N LEU A 56 -6.42 1.71 5.36
CA LEU A 56 -7.82 2.07 5.12
C LEU A 56 -8.13 3.51 5.53
N ARG A 57 -7.58 3.99 6.66
CA ARG A 57 -7.68 5.40 7.03
C ARG A 57 -7.02 6.31 6.02
N PHE A 58 -5.83 5.95 5.54
CA PHE A 58 -5.12 6.71 4.52
C PHE A 58 -5.87 6.75 3.19
N LEU A 59 -6.42 5.61 2.74
CA LEU A 59 -7.23 5.54 1.52
C LEU A 59 -8.53 6.34 1.67
N ARG A 60 -9.15 6.31 2.85
CA ARG A 60 -10.33 7.14 3.12
C ARG A 60 -9.97 8.62 3.09
N TRP A 61 -8.85 9.00 3.69
CA TRP A 61 -8.32 10.36 3.66
C TRP A 61 -7.96 10.81 2.23
N ILE A 62 -7.37 9.95 1.40
CA ILE A 62 -7.16 10.25 -0.04
C ILE A 62 -8.50 10.51 -0.73
N GLY A 63 -9.50 9.67 -0.48
CA GLY A 63 -10.84 9.87 -1.06
C GLY A 63 -11.45 11.20 -0.64
N GLU A 64 -11.27 11.61 0.61
CA GLU A 64 -11.65 12.94 1.10
C GLU A 64 -10.82 14.04 0.41
N LEU A 65 -9.50 13.89 0.28
CA LEU A 65 -8.63 14.85 -0.40
C LEU A 65 -9.02 15.07 -1.86
N GLU A 66 -9.34 13.98 -2.57
CA GLU A 66 -9.74 14.03 -3.96
C GLU A 66 -11.11 14.69 -4.14
N SER A 67 -12.06 14.48 -3.20
CA SER A 67 -13.28 15.27 -3.18
C SER A 67 -13.01 16.75 -2.94
N HIS A 68 -12.07 17.11 -2.05
CA HIS A 68 -11.68 18.51 -1.84
C HIS A 68 -10.97 19.13 -3.05
N VAL A 69 -10.18 18.34 -3.80
CA VAL A 69 -9.51 18.81 -5.02
C VAL A 69 -10.51 18.98 -6.16
N SER A 70 -11.52 18.10 -6.26
CA SER A 70 -12.58 18.20 -7.24
C SER A 70 -13.54 19.35 -6.96
N ASP A 71 -13.78 19.71 -5.69
CA ASP A 71 -14.62 20.84 -5.30
C ASP A 71 -13.96 22.20 -5.60
N ARG A 72 -12.63 22.23 -5.73
CA ARG A 72 -11.85 23.43 -6.04
C ARG A 72 -11.68 23.71 -7.55
N LYS A 73 -12.42 23.01 -8.42
CA LYS A 73 -12.31 23.07 -9.88
C LYS A 73 -13.63 23.49 -10.52
#